data_AF-A0A8D2AP22-F1
#
_entry.id   AF-A0A8D2AP22-F1
#
_cell.length_a   1.000
_cell.length_b   1.000
_cell.length_c   1.000
_cell.angle_alpha   90.00
_cell.angle_beta   90.00
_cell.angle_gamma   90.00
#
_symmetry.space_group_name_H-M   'P 1'
#
loop_
_entity.id
_entity.type
_entity.pdbx_description
1 polymer ?
#
loop_
_entity_poly.entity_id
_entity_poly.type
_entity_poly.pdbx_seq_one_letter_code
_entity_poly.pdbx_strand_id
1 'polypeptide(L)'
;MADEATRRVVSEIPVLKTNAGPRDRELWVQRLKEEYQSLIRYVENNKNADNDWFRLESNKEGTRWFGKCWYIHDLLKYEFDIEYSCFWEYLPSFFFFFFFFLLCYV
;
A
#
# COMPACT_ATOMS: atom_id res chain seq x y z
N MET A 1 19.70 5.72 -1.35
CA MET A 1 19.48 4.76 -2.44
C MET A 1 18.58 3.67 -1.86
N ALA A 2 17.43 3.34 -2.46
CA ALA A 2 16.56 2.29 -1.92
C ALA A 2 17.28 0.93 -2.01
N ASP A 3 17.18 0.15 -0.94
CA ASP A 3 17.91 -1.10 -0.75
C ASP A 3 17.56 -2.15 -1.83
N GLU A 4 18.48 -3.07 -2.14
CA GLU A 4 18.25 -4.06 -3.19
C GLU A 4 17.11 -5.03 -2.81
N ALA A 5 16.98 -5.30 -1.51
CA ALA A 5 15.85 -6.03 -0.95
C ALA A 5 14.52 -5.30 -1.23
N THR A 6 14.48 -3.99 -0.97
CA THR A 6 13.32 -3.13 -1.25
C THR A 6 12.95 -3.14 -2.73
N ARG A 7 13.94 -3.10 -3.63
CA ARG A 7 13.70 -3.16 -5.08
C ARG A 7 13.12 -4.49 -5.53
N ARG A 8 13.61 -5.61 -5.02
CA ARG A 8 13.09 -6.94 -5.37
C ARG A 8 11.63 -7.08 -4.96
N VAL A 9 11.33 -6.67 -3.73
CA VAL A 9 9.97 -6.64 -3.18
C VAL A 9 9.03 -5.77 -4.05
N VAL A 10 9.48 -4.57 -4.43
CA VAL A 10 8.69 -3.68 -5.31
C VAL A 10 8.52 -4.24 -6.72
N SER A 11 9.47 -5.04 -7.20
CA SER A 11 9.42 -5.66 -8.54
C SER A 11 8.39 -6.79 -8.64
N GLU A 12 8.09 -7.45 -7.53
CA GLU A 12 7.12 -8.56 -7.48
C GLU A 12 5.67 -8.09 -7.45
N ILE A 13 5.45 -6.79 -7.23
CA ILE A 13 4.12 -6.23 -7.10
C ILE A 13 3.54 -5.96 -8.48
N PRO A 14 2.31 -6.43 -8.76
CA PRO A 14 1.64 -6.14 -10.02
C PRO A 14 1.53 -4.64 -10.24
N VAL A 15 2.06 -4.15 -11.35
CA VAL A 15 1.89 -2.76 -11.76
C VAL A 15 0.44 -2.50 -12.19
N LEU A 16 -0.13 -1.46 -11.61
CA LEU A 16 -1.46 -0.95 -11.93
C LEU A 16 -1.50 -0.46 -13.37
N LYS A 17 -2.53 -0.84 -14.12
CA LYS A 17 -2.70 -0.45 -15.54
C LYS A 17 -3.67 0.72 -15.69
N THR A 18 -4.62 0.84 -14.77
CA THR A 18 -5.72 1.80 -14.89
C THR A 18 -5.42 3.09 -14.13
N ASN A 19 -5.04 4.15 -14.87
CA ASN A 19 -4.82 5.50 -14.32
C ASN A 19 -6.14 6.29 -14.25
N ALA A 20 -7.02 5.93 -13.30
CA ALA A 20 -8.30 6.59 -13.10
C ALA A 20 -8.41 7.23 -11.72
N GLY A 21 -9.07 8.38 -11.63
CA GLY A 21 -9.34 9.05 -10.35
C GLY A 21 -10.73 8.72 -9.79
N PRO A 22 -11.05 9.13 -8.55
CA PRO A 22 -12.37 8.95 -7.95
C PRO A 22 -13.53 9.57 -8.76
N ARG A 23 -13.22 10.46 -9.71
CA ARG A 23 -14.19 11.08 -10.63
C ARG A 23 -14.70 10.13 -11.71
N ASP A 24 -13.90 9.15 -12.11
CA ASP A 24 -14.18 8.25 -13.25
C ASP A 24 -14.99 7.00 -12.85
N ARG A 25 -15.54 6.97 -11.62
CA ARG A 25 -16.41 5.95 -11.00
C ARG A 25 -16.17 4.49 -11.44
N GLU A 26 -16.60 4.10 -12.62
CA GLU A 26 -16.42 2.75 -13.18
C GLU A 26 -14.93 2.36 -13.31
N LEU A 27 -14.10 3.27 -13.84
CA LEU A 27 -12.66 3.04 -13.96
C LEU A 27 -11.96 3.08 -12.58
N TRP A 28 -12.51 3.84 -11.63
CA TRP A 28 -12.04 3.86 -10.24
C TRP A 28 -12.27 2.53 -9.55
N VAL A 29 -13.43 1.89 -9.75
CA VAL A 29 -13.71 0.55 -9.19
C VAL A 29 -12.77 -0.50 -9.78
N GLN A 30 -12.44 -0.41 -11.07
CA GLN A 30 -11.45 -1.29 -11.70
C GLN A 30 -10.06 -1.10 -11.10
N ARG A 31 -9.61 0.16 -10.96
CA ARG A 31 -8.35 0.49 -10.30
C ARG A 31 -8.30 -0.01 -8.86
N LEU A 32 -9.36 0.20 -8.07
CA LEU A 32 -9.41 -0.29 -6.69
C LEU A 32 -9.24 -1.81 -6.61
N LYS A 33 -9.85 -2.57 -7.53
CA LYS A 33 -9.67 -4.02 -7.59
C LYS A 33 -8.21 -4.40 -7.87
N GLU A 34 -7.56 -3.73 -8.81
CA GLU A 34 -6.13 -3.92 -9.10
C GLU A 34 -5.26 -3.56 -7.88
N GLU A 35 -5.60 -2.49 -7.15
CA GLU A 35 -4.89 -2.05 -5.95
C GLU A 35 -5.02 -3.07 -4.81
N TYR A 36 -6.22 -3.56 -4.54
CA TYR A 36 -6.44 -4.61 -3.54
C TYR A 36 -5.70 -5.89 -3.90
N GLN A 37 -5.73 -6.31 -5.18
CA GLN A 37 -4.98 -7.49 -5.61
C GLN A 37 -3.47 -7.31 -5.38
N SER A 38 -2.95 -6.12 -5.67
CA SER A 38 -1.54 -5.79 -5.48
C SER A 38 -1.16 -5.79 -3.99
N LEU A 39 -2.01 -5.21 -3.13
CA LEU A 39 -1.82 -5.23 -1.67
C LEU A 39 -1.89 -6.64 -1.10
N ILE A 40 -2.87 -7.44 -1.50
CA ILE A 40 -3.02 -8.82 -1.04
C ILE A 40 -1.78 -9.63 -1.41
N ARG A 41 -1.32 -9.50 -2.66
CA ARG A 41 -0.11 -10.18 -3.14
C ARG A 41 1.13 -9.76 -2.36
N TYR A 42 1.25 -8.48 -2.06
CA TYR A 42 2.37 -7.97 -1.27
C TYR A 42 2.36 -8.51 0.16
N VAL A 43 1.20 -8.50 0.82
CA VAL A 43 1.05 -9.05 2.18
C VAL A 43 1.32 -10.56 2.19
N GLU A 44 0.89 -11.29 1.16
CA GLU A 44 1.17 -12.73 1.03
C GLU A 44 2.67 -13.00 0.89
N ASN A 45 3.37 -12.24 0.04
CA ASN A 45 4.83 -12.36 -0.12
C ASN A 45 5.56 -12.01 1.18
N ASN A 46 5.15 -10.95 1.87
CA ASN A 46 5.72 -10.55 3.15
C ASN A 46 5.50 -11.59 4.24
N LYS A 47 4.31 -12.21 4.30
CA LYS A 47 4.04 -13.31 5.23
C LYS A 47 4.88 -14.54 4.92
N ASN A 48 5.09 -14.85 3.65
CA ASN A 48 5.99 -15.95 3.25
C ASN A 48 7.45 -15.65 3.58
N ALA A 49 7.83 -14.37 3.61
CA ALA A 49 9.14 -13.90 4.07
C ALA A 49 9.23 -13.67 5.59
N ASP A 50 8.19 -14.03 6.35
CA ASP A 50 8.07 -13.82 7.82
C ASP A 50 8.28 -12.35 8.25
N ASN A 51 7.87 -11.41 7.38
CA ASN A 51 8.06 -9.98 7.58
C ASN A 51 6.72 -9.24 7.39
N ASP A 52 5.70 -9.64 8.14
CA ASP A 52 4.39 -8.98 8.15
C ASP A 52 4.44 -7.75 9.05
N TRP A 53 4.22 -6.57 8.48
CA TRP A 53 4.48 -5.29 9.17
C TRP A 53 3.33 -4.29 9.08
N PHE A 54 2.25 -4.59 8.35
CA PHE A 54 1.09 -3.71 8.28
C PHE A 54 -0.21 -4.41 7.89
N ARG A 55 -1.33 -3.81 8.28
CA ARG A 55 -2.67 -4.16 7.84
C ARG A 55 -3.42 -2.89 7.50
N LEU A 56 -3.96 -2.83 6.29
CA LEU A 56 -4.68 -1.68 5.78
C LEU A 56 -6.06 -2.11 5.30
N GLU A 57 -7.07 -1.35 5.71
CA GLU A 57 -8.47 -1.50 5.32
C GLU A 57 -8.96 -0.18 4.72
N SER A 58 -10.03 -0.23 3.93
CA SER A 58 -10.57 0.97 3.30
C SER A 58 -12.08 0.93 3.18
N ASN A 59 -12.66 2.12 3.02
CA ASN A 59 -14.08 2.27 2.81
C ASN A 59 -14.51 1.74 1.43
N LYS A 60 -15.81 1.42 1.24
CA LYS A 60 -16.38 0.93 -0.03
C LYS A 60 -16.07 1.82 -1.24
N GLU A 61 -15.84 3.10 -1.01
CA GLU A 61 -15.52 4.09 -2.04
C GLU A 61 -14.01 4.21 -2.32
N GLY A 62 -13.14 3.57 -1.53
CA GLY A 62 -11.68 3.66 -1.66
C GLY A 62 -11.10 5.06 -1.40
N THR A 63 -11.90 5.97 -0.84
CA THR A 63 -11.55 7.37 -0.56
C THR A 63 -10.90 7.56 0.80
N ARG A 64 -11.13 6.64 1.73
CA ARG A 64 -10.51 6.63 3.07
C ARG A 64 -9.90 5.28 3.35
N TRP A 65 -8.69 5.31 3.86
CA TRP A 65 -7.89 4.16 4.21
C TRP A 65 -7.48 4.28 5.67
N PHE A 66 -7.65 3.20 6.42
CA PHE A 66 -7.37 3.13 7.83
C PHE A 66 -6.70 1.79 8.12
N GLY A 67 -5.68 1.80 8.95
CA GLY A 67 -4.88 0.61 9.19
C GLY A 67 -3.97 0.75 10.38
N LYS A 68 -3.25 -0.33 10.65
CA LYS A 68 -2.23 -0.40 11.68
C LYS A 68 -0.95 -0.90 11.04
N CYS A 69 0.15 -0.21 11.25
CA CYS A 69 1.47 -0.78 10.99
C CYS A 69 2.15 -1.11 12.31
N TRP A 70 3.04 -2.10 12.27
CA TRP A 70 3.88 -2.42 13.40
C TRP A 70 5.30 -2.67 12.93
N TYR A 71 6.24 -2.23 13.75
CA TYR A 71 7.67 -2.39 13.51
C TYR A 71 8.31 -3.05 14.72
N ILE A 72 9.13 -4.06 14.48
CA ILE A 72 9.84 -4.78 15.53
C ILE A 72 11.30 -4.31 15.49
N HIS A 73 11.74 -3.62 16.53
CA HIS A 73 13.13 -3.19 16.69
C HIS A 73 13.61 -3.58 18.08
N ASP A 74 14.78 -4.22 18.19
CA ASP A 74 15.35 -4.69 19.46
C ASP A 74 14.37 -5.49 20.34
N LEU A 75 13.61 -6.42 19.73
CA LEU A 75 12.56 -7.23 20.39
C LEU A 75 11.37 -6.42 20.96
N LEU A 76 11.30 -5.11 20.69
CA LEU A 76 10.16 -4.26 21.04
C LEU A 76 9.26 -4.08 19.82
N LYS A 77 7.97 -4.36 19.98
CA LYS A 77 6.95 -4.13 18.96
C LYS A 77 6.36 -2.73 19.13
N TYR A 78 6.58 -1.88 18.14
CA TYR A 78 5.94 -0.58 18.02
C TYR A 78 4.71 -0.72 17.13
N GLU A 79 3.54 -0.25 17.58
CA GLU A 79 2.30 -0.23 16.80
C GLU A 79 1.91 1.22 16.53
N PHE A 80 1.56 1.53 15.29
CA PHE A 80 1.12 2.85 14.86
C PHE A 80 -0.20 2.74 14.11
N ASP A 81 -1.19 3.51 14.54
CA ASP A 81 -2.43 3.68 13.80
C ASP A 81 -2.22 4.68 12.65
N ILE A 82 -2.59 4.26 11.45
CA ILE A 82 -2.48 5.05 10.23
C ILE A 82 -3.89 5.35 9.70
N GLU A 83 -4.16 6.63 9.47
CA GLU A 83 -5.36 7.07 8.76
C GLU A 83 -4.96 7.98 7.60
N TYR A 84 -5.52 7.72 6.42
CA TYR A 84 -5.31 8.55 5.24
C TYR A 84 -6.61 8.75 4.44
N SER A 85 -6.79 9.96 3.91
CA SER A 85 -7.88 10.30 3.00
C SER A 85 -7.33 10.68 1.62
N CYS A 86 -7.80 9.98 0.59
CA CYS A 86 -7.49 10.29 -0.80
C CYS A 86 -8.23 11.56 -1.19
N PHE A 87 -7.49 12.67 -1.31
CA PHE A 87 -8.03 13.92 -1.85
C PHE A 87 -7.91 13.93 -3.38
N TRP A 88 -8.97 14.39 -4.05
CA TRP A 88 -9.22 14.33 -5.50
C TRP A 88 -8.16 14.99 -6.41
N GLU A 89 -7.17 15.71 -5.86
CA GLU A 89 -6.04 16.26 -6.61
C GLU A 89 -4.85 15.30 -6.75
N TYR A 90 -4.84 14.16 -6.06
CA TYR A 90 -3.75 13.20 -6.10
C TYR A 90 -4.02 12.03 -7.07
N LEU A 91 -3.89 12.30 -8.37
CA LEU A 91 -3.58 11.30 -9.40
C LEU A 91 -2.05 11.27 -9.59
N PRO A 92 -1.36 10.17 -9.95
CA PRO A 92 -1.55 8.73 -9.73
C PRO A 92 -0.70 8.20 -8.55
N SER A 93 -0.27 9.07 -7.64
CA SER A 93 0.81 8.77 -6.69
C SER A 93 0.39 8.00 -5.44
N PHE A 94 -0.88 7.61 -5.25
CA PHE A 94 -1.35 6.99 -3.99
C PHE A 94 -0.55 5.73 -3.61
N PHE A 95 -0.42 4.78 -4.55
CA PHE A 95 0.34 3.56 -4.32
C PHE A 95 1.84 3.85 -4.25
N PHE A 96 2.38 4.59 -5.22
CA PHE A 96 3.82 4.86 -5.27
C PHE A 96 4.29 5.67 -4.05
N PHE A 97 3.54 6.67 -3.60
CA PHE A 97 3.96 7.50 -2.48
C PHE A 97 3.81 6.76 -1.16
N PHE A 98 2.69 6.06 -0.89
CA PHE A 98 2.56 5.32 0.37
C PHE A 98 3.57 4.17 0.44
N PHE A 99 3.76 3.45 -0.66
CA PHE A 99 4.72 2.34 -0.72
C PHE A 99 6.16 2.85 -0.64
N PHE A 100 6.54 3.88 -1.40
CA PHE A 100 7.91 4.40 -1.44
C PHE A 100 8.29 5.18 -0.17
N PHE A 101 7.33 5.86 0.47
CA PHE A 101 7.58 6.59 1.72
C PHE A 101 7.68 5.62 2.89
N LEU A 102 6.88 4.55 2.90
CA LEU A 102 6.87 3.58 3.99
C LEU A 102 7.99 2.53 3.85
N LEU A 103 8.40 2.16 2.63
CA LEU A 103 9.59 1.32 2.36
C LEU A 103 10.93 2.06 2.34
N CYS A 104 10.95 3.40 2.34
CA CYS A 104 12.20 4.15 2.57
C CYS A 104 12.43 4.49 4.05
N TYR A 105 11.41 4.35 4.90
CA TYR A 105 11.51 4.65 6.35
C TYR A 105 11.51 3.41 7.24
N VAL A 106 11.25 2.23 6.68
CA VAL A 106 11.41 0.89 7.27
C VAL A 106 12.51 0.19 6.50
#